data_AF-A0A3M7TB05-F1
#
_entry.id   AF-A0A3M7TB05-F1
#
_cell.length_a   1.000
_cell.length_b   1.000
_cell.length_c   1.000
_cell.angle_alpha   90.00
_cell.angle_beta   90.00
_cell.angle_gamma   90.00
#
_symmetry.space_group_name_H-M   'P 1'
#
loop_
_entity.id
_entity.type
_entity.pdbx_description
1 polymer ?
#
loop_
_entity_poly.entity_id
_entity_poly.type
_entity_poly.pdbx_seq_one_letter_code
_entity_poly.pdbx_strand_id
1 'polypeptide(L)' 'MESLLINGHLFADGTFDITPRLFLQVYTIHAIINEKCLPLIYCLMPGKIKALYSRVLDVTKSRLKINQNH' A
#
# COMPACT_ATOMS: atom_id res chain seq x y z
N MET A 1 14.26 -20.09 -4.57
CA MET A 1 13.96 -18.64 -4.48
C MET A 1 12.56 -18.55 -3.88
N GLU A 2 12.48 -18.83 -2.57
CA GLU A 2 11.22 -19.00 -1.87
C GLU A 2 10.48 -17.67 -1.76
N SER A 3 9.16 -17.73 -1.82
CA SER A 3 8.29 -16.56 -1.89
C SER A 3 8.56 -15.63 -0.70
N LEU A 4 9.01 -14.42 -1.02
CA LEU A 4 9.47 -13.39 -0.12
C LEU A 4 8.42 -12.82 0.85
N LEU A 5 7.17 -13.30 0.81
CA LEU A 5 6.11 -12.92 1.74
C LEU A 5 6.14 -13.87 2.94
N ILE A 6 6.93 -13.53 3.94
CA ILE A 6 7.15 -14.39 5.11
C ILE A 6 5.85 -14.71 5.87
N ASN A 7 4.79 -13.89 5.77
CA ASN A 7 3.48 -14.16 6.41
C ASN A 7 2.24 -13.55 5.70
N GLY A 8 2.36 -13.04 4.47
CA GLY A 8 1.21 -12.44 3.74
C GLY A 8 0.58 -11.18 4.37
N HIS A 9 1.19 -10.60 5.41
CA HIS A 9 0.69 -9.38 6.04
C HIS A 9 1.11 -8.12 5.26
N LEU A 10 0.15 -7.21 5.07
CA LEU A 10 0.37 -5.86 4.56
C LEU A 10 0.16 -4.85 5.68
N PHE A 11 1.07 -3.90 5.77
CA PHE A 11 1.00 -2.78 6.71
C PHE A 11 0.77 -1.50 5.93
N ALA A 12 0.02 -0.54 6.49
CA ALA A 12 -0.20 0.72 5.82
C ALA A 12 -0.06 1.90 6.78
N ASP A 13 0.55 2.97 6.30
CA ASP A 13 0.84 4.17 7.08
C ASP A 13 0.59 5.44 6.26
N GLY A 14 0.21 6.53 6.94
CA GLY A 14 -0.03 7.83 6.35
C GLY A 14 0.94 8.87 6.92
N THR A 15 1.84 9.39 6.08
CA THR A 15 2.79 10.44 6.46
C THR A 15 2.33 11.80 5.95
N PHE A 16 2.39 12.83 6.81
CA PHE A 16 1.82 14.16 6.54
C PHE A 16 2.86 15.26 6.28
N ASP A 17 4.08 15.12 6.81
CA ASP A 17 5.08 16.21 6.89
C ASP A 17 5.64 16.68 5.54
N ILE A 18 5.46 15.91 4.47
CA ILE A 18 6.05 16.16 3.15
C ILE A 18 5.07 15.78 2.03
N THR A 19 3.90 16.42 2.03
CA THR A 19 2.90 16.22 0.97
C THR A 19 2.84 17.44 0.04
N PRO A 20 2.83 17.28 -1.31
CA PRO A 20 2.66 18.40 -2.23
C PRO A 20 1.35 19.16 -1.95
N ARG A 21 1.30 20.46 -2.29
CA ARG A 21 0.21 21.42 -1.95
C ARG A 21 -1.22 21.09 -2.45
N LEU A 22 -1.48 19.87 -2.92
CA LEU A 22 -2.79 19.39 -3.37
C LEU A 22 -3.26 18.12 -2.64
N PHE A 23 -2.42 17.56 -1.77
CA PHE A 23 -2.70 16.29 -1.09
C PHE A 23 -2.51 16.48 0.42
N LEU A 24 -3.36 15.81 1.20
CA LEU A 24 -3.33 15.90 2.65
C LEU A 24 -2.45 14.82 3.30
N GLN A 25 -2.05 13.79 2.54
CA GLN A 25 -1.13 12.75 3.01
C GLN A 25 -0.47 12.00 1.87
N VAL A 26 0.71 11.46 2.15
CA VAL A 26 1.27 10.32 1.42
C VAL A 26 0.87 9.06 2.18
N TYR A 27 0.05 8.23 1.58
CA TYR A 27 -0.33 6.93 2.11
C TYR A 27 0.51 5.84 1.47
N THR A 28 1.04 4.94 2.28
CA THR A 28 1.98 3.90 1.85
C THR A 28 1.53 2.55 2.34
N ILE A 29 1.72 1.51 1.52
CA ILE A 29 1.49 0.12 1.89
C ILE A 29 2.80 -0.63 1.78
N HIS A 30 3.13 -1.39 2.81
CA HIS A 30 4.39 -2.09 2.99
C HIS A 30 4.16 -3.58 3.21
N ALA A 31 5.17 -4.38 2.89
CA ALA A 31 5.28 -5.76 3.34
C ALA A 31 6.60 -5.96 4.07
N ILE A 32 6.61 -6.91 5.01
CA ILE A 32 7.84 -7.42 5.59
C ILE A 32 8.34 -8.55 4.70
N ILE A 33 9.48 -8.33 4.07
CA ILE A 33 10.13 -9.25 3.15
C ILE A 33 11.56 -9.44 3.63
N ASN A 34 11.94 -10.68 3.96
CA ASN A 34 13.25 -11.01 4.53
C ASN A 34 13.65 -10.05 5.67
N GLU A 35 12.75 -9.91 6.65
CA GLU A 35 12.92 -9.05 7.83
C GLU A 35 13.06 -7.54 7.52
N LYS A 36 12.86 -7.13 6.28
CA LYS A 36 12.90 -5.72 5.86
C LYS A 36 11.50 -5.21 5.58
N CYS A 37 11.19 -4.03 6.09
CA CYS A 37 9.97 -3.29 5.73
C CYS A 37 10.18 -2.64 4.36
N LEU A 38 9.51 -3.18 3.34
CA LEU A 38 9.60 -2.67 1.97
C LEU A 38 8.29 -1.97 1.58
N PRO A 39 8.35 -0.72 1.12
CA PRO A 39 7.19 -0.03 0.58
C PRO A 39 6.85 -0.61 -0.80
N LEU A 40 5.60 -1.02 -0.96
CA LEU A 40 5.07 -1.62 -2.19
C LEU A 40 4.21 -0.63 -2.98
N ILE A 41 3.49 0.25 -2.28
CA ILE A 41 2.54 1.18 -2.90
C ILE A 41 2.68 2.54 -2.24
N TYR A 42 2.66 3.59 -3.06
CA TYR A 42 2.60 4.98 -2.65
C TYR A 42 1.36 5.64 -3.26
N CYS A 43 0.60 6.37 -2.44
CA CYS A 43 -0.63 7.03 -2.83
C CYS A 43 -0.64 8.46 -2.29
N LEU A 44 -0.72 9.44 -3.19
CA LEU A 44 -1.01 10.81 -2.82
C LEU A 44 -2.52 10.96 -2.63
N MET A 45 -2.96 11.17 -1.39
CA MET A 45 -4.39 11.20 -1.07
C MET A 45 -4.87 12.62 -0.76
N PRO A 46 -6.02 13.04 -1.33
CA PRO A 46 -6.58 14.37 -1.09
C PRO A 46 -7.35 14.46 0.24
N GLY A 47 -7.30 13.44 1.10
CA GLY A 47 -8.03 13.43 2.37
C GLY A 47 -7.82 12.15 3.18
N LYS A 48 -8.32 12.16 4.41
CA LYS A 48 -8.15 11.08 5.41
C LYS A 48 -9.48 10.42 5.78
N ILE A 49 -10.38 10.24 4.81
CA ILE A 49 -11.69 9.63 5.04
C ILE A 49 -11.67 8.15 4.64
N LYS A 50 -12.45 7.32 5.36
CA LYS A 50 -12.57 5.88 5.13
C LYS A 50 -12.80 5.52 3.65
N ALA A 51 -13.66 6.27 2.96
CA ALA A 51 -13.97 6.04 1.55
C ALA A 51 -12.74 6.12 0.63
N LEU A 52 -11.80 7.02 0.90
CA LEU A 52 -10.57 7.14 0.11
C LEU A 52 -9.63 5.96 0.38
N TYR A 53 -9.51 5.51 1.62
CA TYR A 53 -8.71 4.31 1.95
C TYR A 53 -9.30 3.05 1.31
N SER A 54 -10.63 2.86 1.38
CA SER A 54 -11.31 1.76 0.69
C SER A 54 -11.04 1.79 -0.81
N ARG A 55 -11.08 2.97 -1.43
CA ARG A 55 -10.78 3.13 -2.85
C ARG A 55 -9.35 2.71 -3.20
N VAL A 56 -8.35 3.06 -2.39
CA VAL A 56 -6.95 2.62 -2.59
C VAL A 56 -6.86 1.10 -2.57
N LEU A 57 -7.51 0.44 -1.61
CA LEU A 57 -7.52 -1.02 -1.50
C LEU A 57 -8.23 -1.67 -2.70
N ASP A 58 -9.35 -1.14 -3.16
CA ASP A 58 -10.09 -1.66 -4.31
C ASP A 58 -9.27 -1.55 -5.60
N VAL A 59 -8.63 -0.41 -5.83
CA VAL A 59 -7.71 -0.22 -6.97
C VAL A 59 -6.57 -1.22 -6.87
N THR A 60 -5.95 -1.33 -5.69
CA THR A 60 -4.82 -2.25 -5.46
C THR A 60 -5.22 -3.68 -5.81
N LYS A 61 -6.33 -4.19 -5.26
CA LYS A 61 -6.86 -5.54 -5.56
C LYS A 61 -7.14 -5.74 -7.05
N SER A 62 -7.74 -4.76 -7.72
CA SER A 62 -8.06 -4.85 -9.15
C SER A 62 -6.83 -4.91 -10.06
N ARG A 63 -5.68 -4.39 -9.60
CA ARG A 63 -4.44 -4.32 -10.36
C ARG A 63 -3.49 -5.49 -10.08
N LEU A 64 -3.67 -6.15 -8.94
CA LEU A 64 -3.00 -7.41 -8.65
C LEU A 64 -3.59 -8.49 -9.57
N LYS A 65 -2.92 -8.74 -10.69
CA LYS A 65 -3.14 -9.96 -11.47
C LYS A 65 -2.68 -11.13 -10.61
N ILE A 66 -3.58 -11.68 -9.80
CA ILE A 66 -3.34 -12.97 -9.18
C ILE A 66 -3.39 -13.97 -10.34
N ASN A 67 -2.22 -14.33 -10.87
CA ASN A 67 -2.12 -15.47 -11.76
C ASN A 67 -2.59 -16.68 -10.95
N GLN A 68 -3.79 -17.17 -11.25
CA GLN A 68 -4.40 -18.37 -10.67
C GLN A 68 -3.70 -19.64 -11.18
N ASN A 69 -2.36 -19.64 -11.25
CA ASN A 69 -1.60 -20.76 -11.78
C ASN A 69 -0.80 -21.42 -10.66
N HIS A 70 -1.31 -22.60 -10.31
CA HIS A 70 -0.75 -23.70 -9.53
C HIS A 70 -0.88 -23.60 -8.01
#